data_AF-A0A6N6JAP8-F1
#
_entry.id   AF-A0A6N6JAP8-F1
#
_cell.length_a   1.000
_cell.length_b   1.000
_cell.length_c   1.000
_cell.angle_alpha   90.00
_cell.angle_beta   90.00
_cell.angle_gamma   90.00
#
_symmetry.space_group_name_H-M   'P 1'
#
loop_
_entity.id
_entity.type
_entity.pdbx_description
1 polymer ?
#
loop_
_entity_poly.entity_id
_entity_poly.type
_entity_poly.pdbx_seq_one_letter_code
_entity_poly.pdbx_strand_id
1 'polypeptide(L)'
;MTGQVAIDLPQQGTWVAWRDAARALMQSDTPPECVIWSFANGPADLFAAPLPAQAEGQITVSKAFVAMAQTVIWHSDPERFARLYAFLWRMRTKPQLMIDRADPDLARLRQLEKNVRRCQHKMKAFVRFRELPTSAARRKFAAWFEPTHFTVEPTAPFFARRFADMDWMIATPDATATFEDGKLSFHGGCEKPDLPEDATEDLWGTYFCNIFNPARVKLNAMQSEMPKKYWKNMPETRHIPELIATAEARVREMQLNAPSLPPLRAARISERLQDQRAGSAETGADLKGCTACPLHANATQVVPGEGPPTAELMFVGEQPGDQEDLAGRPFVGPAGQVFDAALTLANIERDKVFVTNAVKHFKFKPRGRRRIHQRPSSDEVQRCKWWLDAERAQIKPKVIVALGATAAEALTGSGKDLLKRRGQIELATDGTPIFITVHPSYLLRLTDKKVRAAEQIAFENDFRRASEIVAQLRINAP
;
A
#
# COMPACT_ATOMS: atom_id res chain seq x y z
N MET A 1 -2.23 -5.04 53.66
CA MET A 1 -2.08 -6.06 52.61
C MET A 1 -2.98 -5.64 51.45
N THR A 2 -2.44 -4.93 50.47
CA THR A 2 -3.16 -4.63 49.22
C THR A 2 -3.38 -5.98 48.51
N GLY A 3 -4.63 -6.41 48.42
CA GLY A 3 -4.98 -7.70 47.81
C GLY A 3 -4.58 -7.72 46.33
N GLN A 4 -3.98 -8.82 45.88
CA GLN A 4 -3.73 -9.06 44.47
C GLN A 4 -5.05 -9.35 43.74
N VAL A 5 -5.23 -8.76 42.56
CA VAL A 5 -6.38 -8.98 41.69
C VAL A 5 -5.93 -9.84 40.53
N ALA A 6 -6.45 -11.06 40.41
CA ALA A 6 -6.19 -11.91 39.25
C ALA A 6 -7.27 -11.74 38.18
N ILE A 7 -6.85 -11.67 36.93
CA ILE A 7 -7.72 -11.52 35.76
C ILE A 7 -7.42 -12.63 34.79
N ASP A 8 -8.40 -13.51 34.60
CA ASP A 8 -8.32 -14.56 33.59
C ASP A 8 -8.98 -14.12 32.29
N LEU A 9 -8.19 -14.15 31.22
CA LEU A 9 -8.61 -13.71 29.91
C LEU A 9 -8.97 -14.91 29.03
N PRO A 10 -10.15 -14.88 28.38
CA PRO A 10 -10.55 -15.94 27.47
C PRO A 10 -9.68 -15.91 26.21
N GLN A 11 -9.56 -17.08 25.59
CA GLN A 11 -8.85 -17.24 24.32
C GLN A 11 -9.59 -16.57 23.16
N GLN A 12 -10.92 -16.47 23.26
CA GLN A 12 -11.79 -15.79 22.29
C GLN A 12 -12.27 -14.46 22.84
N GLY A 13 -12.29 -13.42 22.00
CA GLY A 13 -12.74 -12.09 22.44
C GLY A 13 -11.78 -11.45 23.45
N THR A 14 -10.51 -11.89 23.50
CA THR A 14 -9.49 -11.46 24.46
C THR A 14 -9.35 -9.93 24.53
N TRP A 15 -9.46 -9.25 23.38
CA TRP A 15 -9.42 -7.79 23.32
C TRP A 15 -10.53 -7.14 24.16
N VAL A 16 -11.77 -7.63 24.05
CA VAL A 16 -12.93 -7.07 24.74
C VAL A 16 -12.78 -7.31 26.24
N ALA A 17 -12.45 -8.55 26.64
CA ALA A 17 -12.22 -8.92 28.02
C ALA A 17 -11.11 -8.09 28.67
N TRP A 18 -9.94 -7.97 28.02
CA TRP A 18 -8.84 -7.17 28.54
C TRP A 18 -9.19 -5.68 28.61
N ARG A 19 -9.87 -5.13 27.59
CA ARG A 19 -10.28 -3.72 27.59
C ARG A 19 -11.20 -3.40 28.76
N ASP A 20 -12.18 -4.25 29.01
CA ASP A 20 -13.18 -4.01 30.05
C ASP A 20 -12.58 -4.24 31.45
N ALA A 21 -11.69 -5.22 31.61
CA ALA A 21 -10.94 -5.43 32.84
C ALA A 21 -9.94 -4.29 33.12
N ALA A 22 -9.17 -3.84 32.12
CA ALA A 22 -8.27 -2.69 32.23
C ALA A 22 -9.04 -1.40 32.57
N ARG A 23 -10.25 -1.22 32.04
CA ARG A 23 -11.12 -0.09 32.40
C ARG A 23 -11.53 -0.17 33.87
N ALA A 24 -12.01 -1.32 34.34
CA ALA A 24 -12.42 -1.51 35.72
C ALA A 24 -11.27 -1.26 36.71
N LEU A 25 -10.09 -1.83 36.43
CA LEU A 25 -8.88 -1.62 37.24
C LEU A 25 -8.44 -0.16 37.28
N MET A 26 -8.57 0.54 36.16
CA MET A 26 -8.28 1.97 36.13
C MET A 26 -9.29 2.76 36.97
N GLN A 27 -10.58 2.45 36.89
CA GLN A 27 -11.58 3.16 37.69
C GLN A 27 -11.43 2.88 39.19
N SER A 28 -10.96 1.69 39.59
CA SER A 28 -10.68 1.35 40.98
C SER A 28 -9.29 1.77 41.46
N ASP A 29 -8.53 2.50 40.65
CA ASP A 29 -7.18 2.96 40.97
C ASP A 29 -6.23 1.81 41.39
N THR A 30 -6.36 0.65 40.75
CA THR A 30 -5.52 -0.52 41.04
C THR A 30 -4.14 -0.41 40.35
N PRO A 31 -3.02 -0.35 41.09
CA PRO A 31 -1.69 -0.30 40.50
C PRO A 31 -1.34 -1.57 39.71
N PRO A 32 -0.53 -1.48 38.64
CA PRO A 32 -0.15 -2.65 37.82
C PRO A 32 0.50 -3.80 38.58
N GLU A 33 1.28 -3.52 39.62
CA GLU A 33 1.94 -4.49 40.49
C GLU A 33 0.98 -5.33 41.34
N CYS A 34 -0.27 -4.86 41.51
CA CYS A 34 -1.32 -5.58 42.23
C CYS A 34 -2.14 -6.49 41.29
N VAL A 35 -1.83 -6.54 39.99
CA VAL A 35 -2.64 -7.25 38.99
C VAL A 35 -1.87 -8.43 38.41
N ILE A 36 -2.48 -9.61 38.50
CA ILE A 36 -1.97 -10.84 37.88
C ILE A 36 -2.86 -11.15 36.67
N TRP A 37 -2.25 -11.32 35.50
CA TRP A 37 -2.97 -11.63 34.26
C TRP A 37 -2.73 -13.08 33.88
N SER A 38 -3.80 -13.86 33.67
CA SER A 38 -3.77 -15.21 33.10
C SER A 38 -4.51 -15.25 31.76
N PHE A 39 -4.25 -16.29 30.97
CA PHE A 39 -4.81 -16.46 29.63
C PHE A 39 -5.10 -17.93 29.36
N ALA A 40 -6.30 -18.20 28.83
CA ALA A 40 -6.74 -19.52 28.39
C ALA A 40 -6.67 -20.60 29.50
N ASN A 41 -7.26 -20.34 30.66
CA ASN A 41 -7.34 -21.27 31.80
C ASN A 41 -5.96 -21.68 32.34
N GLY A 42 -5.08 -20.70 32.59
CA GLY A 42 -3.90 -20.92 33.41
C GLY A 42 -4.28 -21.38 34.84
N PRO A 43 -3.35 -21.94 35.62
CA PRO A 43 -3.65 -22.39 36.98
C PRO A 43 -4.30 -21.25 37.77
N ALA A 44 -5.52 -21.49 38.26
CA ALA A 44 -6.28 -20.52 39.04
C ALA A 44 -5.51 -20.17 40.31
N ASP A 45 -5.24 -18.88 40.52
CA ASP A 45 -4.56 -18.43 41.73
C ASP A 45 -5.55 -18.45 42.90
N LEU A 46 -5.31 -19.33 43.87
CA LEU A 46 -6.18 -19.61 45.02
C LEU A 46 -6.43 -18.39 45.92
N PHE A 47 -5.64 -17.32 45.75
CA PHE A 47 -5.71 -16.10 46.55
C PHE A 47 -6.28 -14.88 45.81
N ALA A 48 -6.82 -15.07 44.60
CA ALA A 48 -7.35 -13.99 43.79
C ALA A 48 -8.71 -13.47 44.29
N ALA A 49 -8.80 -12.17 44.54
CA ALA A 49 -10.09 -11.50 44.75
C ALA A 49 -10.84 -11.34 43.40
N PRO A 50 -12.19 -11.41 43.39
CA PRO A 50 -12.99 -11.17 42.19
C PRO A 50 -12.77 -9.76 41.63
N LEU A 51 -12.97 -9.60 40.32
CA LEU A 51 -12.90 -8.31 39.64
C LEU A 51 -13.71 -7.25 40.41
N PRO A 52 -13.14 -6.07 40.72
CA PRO A 52 -13.90 -4.99 41.33
C PRO A 52 -15.08 -4.62 40.42
N ALA A 53 -16.24 -4.37 41.02
CA ALA A 53 -17.43 -3.95 40.28
C ALA A 53 -17.13 -2.74 39.39
N GLN A 54 -17.67 -2.71 38.17
CA GLN A 54 -17.49 -1.58 37.25
C GLN A 54 -17.95 -0.29 37.94
N ALA A 55 -17.03 0.63 38.17
CA ALA A 55 -17.35 1.94 38.73
C ALA A 55 -17.77 2.90 37.60
N GLU A 56 -18.69 3.81 37.88
CA GLU A 56 -19.14 4.80 36.91
C GLU A 56 -18.06 5.88 36.73
N GLY A 57 -17.40 5.89 35.56
CA GLY A 57 -16.41 6.92 35.24
C GLY A 57 -15.90 6.82 33.80
N GLN A 58 -15.82 7.96 33.10
CA GLN A 58 -15.29 8.03 31.73
C GLN A 58 -13.77 8.18 31.73
N ILE A 59 -13.05 7.15 31.30
CA ILE A 59 -11.60 7.22 31.06
C ILE A 59 -11.38 7.59 29.60
N THR A 60 -10.71 8.73 29.37
CA THR A 60 -10.31 9.15 28.02
C THR A 60 -8.89 8.67 27.72
N VAL A 61 -8.72 7.89 26.65
CA VAL A 61 -7.42 7.34 26.22
C VAL A 61 -7.16 7.70 24.76
N SER A 62 -5.89 7.91 24.39
CA SER A 62 -5.52 8.23 23.02
C SER A 62 -5.92 7.12 22.03
N LYS A 63 -6.43 7.51 20.86
CA LYS A 63 -6.74 6.56 19.75
C LYS A 63 -5.51 5.74 19.33
N ALA A 64 -4.33 6.34 19.40
CA ALA A 64 -3.07 5.69 19.03
C ALA A 64 -2.72 4.52 19.96
N PHE A 65 -2.95 4.67 21.28
CA PHE A 65 -2.76 3.59 22.24
C PHE A 65 -3.74 2.46 21.99
N VAL A 66 -5.03 2.77 21.83
CA VAL A 66 -6.08 1.76 21.59
C VAL A 66 -5.76 0.91 20.36
N ALA A 67 -5.34 1.53 19.25
CA ALA A 67 -4.96 0.82 18.03
C ALA A 67 -3.73 -0.10 18.23
N MET A 68 -2.74 0.34 19.02
CA MET A 68 -1.56 -0.47 19.36
C MET A 68 -1.96 -1.65 20.27
N ALA A 69 -2.74 -1.39 21.32
CA ALA A 69 -3.21 -2.39 22.27
C ALA A 69 -4.05 -3.48 21.59
N GLN A 70 -4.96 -3.09 20.68
CA GLN A 70 -5.74 -4.01 19.83
C GLN A 70 -4.89 -4.98 19.01
N THR A 71 -3.64 -4.61 18.73
CA THR A 71 -2.69 -5.46 18.00
C THR A 71 -1.83 -6.26 18.96
N VAL A 72 -1.21 -5.62 19.97
CA VAL A 72 -0.26 -6.25 20.90
C VAL A 72 -0.92 -7.36 21.73
N ILE A 73 -2.22 -7.24 22.02
CA ILE A 73 -2.99 -8.23 22.79
C ILE A 73 -2.86 -9.67 22.22
N TRP A 74 -2.62 -9.78 20.91
CA TRP A 74 -2.51 -11.04 20.20
C TRP A 74 -1.08 -11.61 20.13
N HIS A 75 -0.08 -10.96 20.75
CA HIS A 75 1.28 -11.49 20.80
C HIS A 75 1.35 -12.74 21.70
N SER A 76 2.36 -13.59 21.53
CA SER A 76 2.60 -14.76 22.39
C SER A 76 3.40 -14.44 23.67
N ASP A 77 3.70 -13.17 23.93
CA ASP A 77 4.48 -12.77 25.11
C ASP A 77 3.55 -12.85 26.34
N PRO A 78 3.88 -13.63 27.38
CA PRO A 78 3.01 -13.82 28.54
C PRO A 78 2.73 -12.51 29.28
N GLU A 79 3.68 -11.58 29.28
CA GLU A 79 3.55 -10.30 30.00
C GLU A 79 2.83 -9.22 29.18
N ARG A 80 2.37 -9.51 27.96
CA ARG A 80 1.76 -8.52 27.07
C ARG A 80 0.61 -7.75 27.72
N PHE A 81 -0.22 -8.42 28.52
CA PHE A 81 -1.37 -7.82 29.20
C PHE A 81 -0.92 -6.87 30.32
N ALA A 82 0.02 -7.32 31.14
CA ALA A 82 0.62 -6.55 32.21
C ALA A 82 1.33 -5.31 31.65
N ARG A 83 2.13 -5.46 30.58
CA ARG A 83 2.84 -4.35 29.91
C ARG A 83 1.88 -3.32 29.33
N LEU A 84 0.80 -3.76 28.68
CA LEU A 84 -0.23 -2.85 28.17
C LEU A 84 -0.92 -2.09 29.30
N TYR A 85 -1.24 -2.75 30.41
CA TYR A 85 -1.89 -2.13 31.55
C TYR A 85 -0.95 -1.15 32.28
N ALA A 86 0.31 -1.54 32.53
CA ALA A 86 1.32 -0.68 33.11
C ALA A 86 1.58 0.58 32.27
N PHE A 87 1.63 0.44 30.95
CA PHE A 87 1.77 1.58 30.05
C PHE A 87 0.53 2.50 30.11
N LEU A 88 -0.68 1.92 30.11
CA LEU A 88 -1.92 2.68 30.26
C LEU A 88 -1.97 3.44 31.60
N TRP A 89 -1.51 2.82 32.68
CA TRP A 89 -1.43 3.44 34.01
C TRP A 89 -0.50 4.67 33.99
N ARG A 90 0.70 4.53 33.41
CA ARG A 90 1.68 5.63 33.28
C ARG A 90 1.15 6.81 32.43
N MET A 91 0.29 6.53 31.45
CA MET A 91 -0.29 7.58 30.60
C MET A 91 -1.18 8.57 31.36
N ARG A 92 -1.65 8.24 32.57
CA ARG A 92 -2.44 9.16 33.42
C ARG A 92 -1.67 10.43 33.77
N THR A 93 -0.40 10.25 34.15
CA THR A 93 0.48 11.34 34.57
C THR A 93 1.31 11.88 33.41
N LYS A 94 1.47 11.09 32.33
CA LYS A 94 2.24 11.46 31.13
C LYS A 94 1.40 11.28 29.85
N PRO A 95 0.52 12.23 29.50
CA PRO A 95 -0.38 12.08 28.34
C PRO A 95 0.36 12.01 26.98
N GLN A 96 1.59 12.53 26.90
CA GLN A 96 2.42 12.55 25.69
C GLN A 96 3.26 11.27 25.49
N LEU A 97 3.13 10.26 26.36
CA LEU A 97 3.97 9.05 26.34
C LEU A 97 3.93 8.29 25.01
N MET A 98 2.84 8.42 24.24
CA MET A 98 2.70 7.81 22.91
C MET A 98 3.59 8.44 21.81
N ILE A 99 4.12 9.65 22.05
CA ILE A 99 4.94 10.40 21.10
C ILE A 99 6.43 10.28 21.48
N ASP A 100 6.73 9.97 22.75
CA ASP A 100 8.08 9.81 23.25
C ASP A 100 8.73 8.52 22.72
N ARG A 101 9.54 8.67 21.67
CA ARG A 101 10.24 7.54 21.03
C ARG A 101 11.39 6.99 21.88
N ALA A 102 11.83 7.70 22.91
CA ALA A 102 12.89 7.26 23.80
C ALA A 102 12.35 6.41 24.97
N ASP A 103 11.03 6.35 25.17
CA ASP A 103 10.43 5.54 26.23
C ASP A 103 10.62 4.03 25.95
N PRO A 104 11.27 3.29 26.87
CA PRO A 104 11.61 1.88 26.65
C PRO A 104 10.37 0.97 26.60
N ASP A 105 9.31 1.29 27.36
CA ASP A 105 8.07 0.50 27.35
C ASP A 105 7.31 0.71 26.04
N LEU A 106 7.24 1.95 25.53
CA LEU A 106 6.67 2.20 24.21
C LEU A 106 7.45 1.46 23.13
N ALA A 107 8.79 1.52 23.14
CA ALA A 107 9.64 0.82 22.19
C ALA A 107 9.38 -0.70 22.21
N ARG A 108 9.26 -1.30 23.42
CA ARG A 108 8.91 -2.71 23.59
C ARG A 108 7.52 -3.02 23.01
N LEU A 109 6.50 -2.24 23.33
CA LEU A 109 5.14 -2.43 22.82
C LEU A 109 5.07 -2.30 21.29
N ARG A 110 5.82 -1.37 20.69
CA ARG A 110 5.93 -1.23 19.23
C ARG A 110 6.62 -2.43 18.58
N GLN A 111 7.61 -3.03 19.24
CA GLN A 111 8.24 -4.25 18.75
C GLN A 111 7.27 -5.44 18.77
N LEU A 112 6.50 -5.61 19.86
CA LEU A 112 5.44 -6.61 19.94
C LEU A 112 4.40 -6.39 18.84
N GLU A 113 3.94 -5.15 18.66
CA GLU A 113 2.99 -4.77 17.60
C GLU A 113 3.50 -5.16 16.21
N LYS A 114 4.77 -4.87 15.90
CA LYS A 114 5.40 -5.22 14.63
C LYS A 114 5.42 -6.73 14.40
N ASN A 115 5.73 -7.52 15.44
CA ASN A 115 5.76 -8.98 15.37
C ASN A 115 4.37 -9.58 15.09
N VAL A 116 3.33 -9.09 15.79
CA VAL A 116 1.94 -9.51 15.54
C VAL A 116 1.54 -9.20 14.10
N ARG A 117 1.78 -7.97 13.62
CA ARG A 117 1.46 -7.58 12.23
C ARG A 117 2.17 -8.46 11.20
N ARG A 118 3.43 -8.83 11.46
CA ARG A 118 4.19 -9.74 10.61
C ARG A 118 3.55 -11.14 10.59
N CYS A 119 3.12 -11.65 11.74
CA CYS A 119 2.42 -12.95 11.82
C CYS A 119 1.08 -12.93 11.07
N GLN A 120 0.27 -11.88 11.25
CA GLN A 120 -0.96 -11.70 10.47
C GLN A 120 -0.70 -11.63 8.97
N HIS A 121 0.37 -10.94 8.54
CA HIS A 121 0.74 -10.88 7.13
C HIS A 121 1.14 -12.24 6.59
N LYS A 122 1.92 -13.02 7.35
CA LYS A 122 2.30 -14.40 6.98
C LYS A 122 1.07 -15.30 6.85
N MET A 123 0.13 -15.24 7.79
CA MET A 123 -1.12 -15.98 7.69
C MET A 123 -1.87 -15.63 6.39
N LYS A 124 -2.03 -14.34 6.09
CA LYS A 124 -2.69 -13.88 4.85
C LYS A 124 -1.97 -14.31 3.57
N ALA A 125 -0.64 -14.43 3.59
CA ALA A 125 0.17 -14.75 2.43
C ALA A 125 0.32 -16.26 2.19
N PHE A 126 0.36 -17.07 3.25
CA PHE A 126 0.76 -18.48 3.19
C PHE A 126 -0.36 -19.47 3.51
N VAL A 127 -1.51 -19.04 4.04
CA VAL A 127 -2.68 -19.93 4.15
C VAL A 127 -3.07 -20.40 2.75
N ARG A 128 -3.26 -21.72 2.60
CA ARG A 128 -3.68 -22.39 1.38
C ARG A 128 -4.88 -23.24 1.70
N PHE A 129 -5.96 -23.00 0.97
CA PHE A 129 -7.21 -23.73 1.10
C PHE A 129 -7.17 -24.95 0.19
N ARG A 130 -7.49 -26.11 0.75
CA ARG A 130 -7.66 -27.38 0.05
C ARG A 130 -9.13 -27.72 0.05
N GLU A 131 -9.65 -28.16 -1.08
CA GLU A 131 -11.05 -28.56 -1.19
C GLU A 131 -11.27 -29.87 -0.44
N LEU A 132 -12.33 -29.93 0.35
CA LEU A 132 -12.79 -31.14 1.01
C LEU A 132 -13.92 -31.77 0.18
N PRO A 133 -13.92 -33.10 0.00
CA PRO A 133 -15.02 -33.78 -0.66
C PRO A 133 -16.32 -33.51 0.11
N THR A 134 -17.30 -32.89 -0.55
CA THR A 134 -18.58 -32.55 0.07
C THR A 134 -19.75 -32.88 -0.85
N SER A 135 -20.84 -33.37 -0.28
CA SER A 135 -22.13 -33.60 -0.95
C SER A 135 -23.06 -32.39 -0.89
N ALA A 136 -22.63 -31.30 -0.22
CA ALA A 136 -23.42 -30.08 -0.07
C ALA A 136 -23.35 -29.18 -1.32
N ALA A 137 -24.36 -28.33 -1.49
CA ALA A 137 -24.42 -27.38 -2.61
C ALA A 137 -23.30 -26.32 -2.59
N ARG A 138 -22.66 -26.09 -1.43
CA ARG A 138 -21.54 -25.15 -1.26
C ARG A 138 -20.24 -25.93 -1.05
N ARG A 139 -19.21 -25.54 -1.80
CA ARG A 139 -17.87 -26.15 -1.72
C ARG A 139 -17.23 -25.85 -0.36
N LYS A 140 -16.68 -26.89 0.28
CA LYS A 140 -16.00 -26.79 1.57
C LYS A 140 -14.49 -26.82 1.39
N PHE A 141 -13.78 -25.95 2.09
CA PHE A 141 -12.33 -25.87 2.05
C PHE A 141 -11.73 -25.95 3.45
N ALA A 142 -10.53 -26.50 3.57
CA ALA A 142 -9.77 -26.49 4.82
C ALA A 142 -8.32 -26.09 4.59
N ALA A 143 -7.75 -25.41 5.57
CA ALA A 143 -6.37 -24.96 5.56
C ALA A 143 -5.73 -25.21 6.93
N TRP A 144 -4.46 -25.60 6.92
CA TRP A 144 -3.64 -25.69 8.14
C TRP A 144 -2.63 -24.56 8.18
N PHE A 145 -2.51 -23.88 9.33
CA PHE A 145 -1.49 -22.85 9.53
C PHE A 145 -0.96 -22.84 10.97
N GLU A 146 0.34 -22.58 11.12
CA GLU A 146 1.01 -22.52 12.43
C GLU A 146 1.47 -21.08 12.72
N PRO A 147 0.60 -20.26 13.33
CA PRO A 147 0.94 -18.89 13.65
C PRO A 147 1.99 -18.85 14.77
N THR A 148 2.81 -17.80 14.79
CA THR A 148 3.80 -17.58 15.87
C THR A 148 3.17 -16.88 17.08
N HIS A 149 1.99 -16.30 16.90
CA HIS A 149 1.25 -15.48 17.86
C HIS A 149 -0.25 -15.81 17.72
N PHE A 150 -1.09 -15.41 18.67
CA PHE A 150 -2.53 -15.69 18.70
C PHE A 150 -3.31 -14.85 17.68
N THR A 151 -2.96 -14.95 16.39
CA THR A 151 -3.44 -14.04 15.34
C THR A 151 -4.63 -14.57 14.54
N VAL A 152 -5.15 -15.74 14.86
CA VAL A 152 -6.26 -16.36 14.12
C VAL A 152 -7.50 -15.47 14.18
N GLU A 153 -7.95 -15.12 15.38
CA GLU A 153 -9.12 -14.26 15.60
C GLU A 153 -9.04 -12.89 14.87
N PRO A 154 -7.98 -12.08 15.04
CA PRO A 154 -7.91 -10.78 14.36
C PRO A 154 -7.68 -10.89 12.85
N THR A 155 -7.30 -12.07 12.34
CA THR A 155 -7.01 -12.27 10.92
C THR A 155 -8.15 -12.92 10.15
N ALA A 156 -8.91 -13.83 10.76
CA ALA A 156 -10.00 -14.57 10.12
C ALA A 156 -11.04 -13.68 9.38
N PRO A 157 -11.43 -12.48 9.87
CA PRO A 157 -12.32 -11.58 9.13
C PRO A 157 -11.80 -11.14 7.76
N PHE A 158 -10.47 -11.18 7.53
CA PHE A 158 -9.90 -10.94 6.20
C PHE A 158 -10.31 -12.04 5.21
N PHE A 159 -10.25 -13.30 5.64
CA PHE A 159 -10.62 -14.45 4.82
C PHE A 159 -12.13 -14.48 4.59
N ALA A 160 -12.94 -14.21 5.63
CA ALA A 160 -14.40 -14.18 5.52
C ALA A 160 -14.89 -13.16 4.48
N ARG A 161 -14.25 -11.98 4.39
CA ARG A 161 -14.57 -10.98 3.37
C ARG A 161 -14.08 -11.34 1.97
N ARG A 162 -12.99 -12.10 1.86
CA ARG A 162 -12.32 -12.39 0.57
C ARG A 162 -12.83 -13.66 -0.11
N PHE A 163 -13.32 -14.59 0.70
CA PHE A 163 -13.79 -15.93 0.36
C PHE A 163 -15.19 -16.13 0.98
N ALA A 164 -16.09 -15.20 0.70
CA ALA A 164 -17.46 -15.21 1.24
C ALA A 164 -18.38 -16.19 0.50
N ASP A 165 -17.99 -16.58 -0.71
CA ASP A 165 -18.68 -17.47 -1.63
C ASP A 165 -18.53 -18.95 -1.28
N MET A 166 -17.52 -19.30 -0.48
CA MET A 166 -17.22 -20.67 -0.08
C MET A 166 -17.28 -20.85 1.44
N ASP A 167 -17.49 -22.09 1.88
CA ASP A 167 -17.34 -22.46 3.27
C ASP A 167 -15.90 -22.91 3.51
N TRP A 168 -15.28 -22.42 4.58
CA TRP A 168 -13.88 -22.72 4.83
C TRP A 168 -13.54 -22.85 6.31
N MET A 169 -12.49 -23.63 6.59
CA MET A 169 -11.90 -23.79 7.90
C MET A 169 -10.40 -23.47 7.85
N ILE A 170 -9.90 -22.68 8.81
CA ILE A 170 -8.48 -22.52 9.07
C ILE A 170 -8.18 -23.11 10.43
N ALA A 171 -7.59 -24.30 10.42
CA ALA A 171 -7.13 -25.02 11.59
C ALA A 171 -5.73 -24.58 11.99
N THR A 172 -5.53 -24.36 13.30
CA THR A 172 -4.20 -24.10 13.90
C THR A 172 -4.11 -24.83 15.24
N PRO A 173 -2.88 -25.03 15.79
CA PRO A 173 -2.70 -25.72 17.06
C PRO A 173 -3.42 -25.07 18.24
N ASP A 174 -3.56 -23.73 18.23
CA ASP A 174 -4.14 -22.98 19.35
C ASP A 174 -5.62 -22.65 19.12
N ALA A 175 -6.03 -22.37 17.89
CA ALA A 175 -7.40 -21.94 17.57
C ALA A 175 -7.82 -22.34 16.16
N THR A 176 -9.11 -22.62 15.98
CA THR A 176 -9.68 -22.94 14.67
C THR A 176 -10.71 -21.88 14.29
N ALA A 177 -10.60 -21.31 13.10
CA ALA A 177 -11.59 -20.40 12.54
C ALA A 177 -12.42 -21.12 11.48
N THR A 178 -13.74 -21.10 11.62
CA THR A 178 -14.70 -21.67 10.67
C THR A 178 -15.57 -20.58 10.07
N PHE A 179 -15.85 -20.69 8.78
CA PHE A 179 -16.76 -19.82 8.07
C PHE A 179 -17.74 -20.68 7.29
N GLU A 180 -18.98 -20.72 7.75
CA GLU A 180 -20.08 -21.50 7.16
C GLU A 180 -21.32 -20.60 7.06
N ASP A 181 -22.00 -20.62 5.91
CA ASP A 181 -23.23 -19.86 5.66
C ASP A 181 -23.14 -18.36 6.02
N GLY A 182 -22.01 -17.74 5.69
CA GLY A 182 -21.77 -16.33 5.93
C GLY A 182 -21.45 -15.97 7.39
N LYS A 183 -21.35 -16.97 8.28
CA LYS A 183 -21.06 -16.79 9.70
C LYS A 183 -19.65 -17.24 10.01
N LEU A 184 -18.90 -16.38 10.69
CA LEU A 184 -17.55 -16.67 11.19
C LEU A 184 -17.64 -17.11 12.65
N SER A 185 -17.12 -18.29 12.96
CA SER A 185 -17.03 -18.85 14.31
C SER A 185 -15.59 -19.24 14.66
N PHE A 186 -15.30 -19.26 15.96
CA PHE A 186 -14.00 -19.63 16.50
C PHE A 186 -14.16 -20.80 17.47
N HIS A 187 -13.23 -21.74 17.40
CA HIS A 187 -13.17 -22.92 18.24
C HIS A 187 -11.75 -23.10 18.79
N GLY A 188 -11.60 -24.03 19.74
CA GLY A 188 -10.29 -24.42 20.24
C GLY A 188 -9.37 -24.92 19.14
N GLY A 189 -8.08 -24.97 19.44
CA GLY A 189 -7.09 -25.57 18.58
C GLY A 189 -7.41 -27.03 18.27
N CYS A 190 -6.95 -27.50 17.13
CA CYS A 190 -7.07 -28.90 16.74
C CYS A 190 -5.72 -29.42 16.22
N GLU A 191 -5.56 -30.74 16.21
CA GLU A 191 -4.46 -31.37 15.50
C GLU A 191 -4.63 -31.18 13.99
N LYS A 192 -3.52 -31.30 13.25
CA LYS A 192 -3.52 -31.10 11.80
C LYS A 192 -4.55 -32.03 11.15
N PRO A 193 -5.60 -31.49 10.49
CA PRO A 193 -6.60 -32.32 9.84
C PRO A 193 -5.98 -33.06 8.66
N ASP A 194 -6.52 -34.25 8.35
CA ASP A 194 -6.14 -35.01 7.15
C ASP A 194 -6.66 -34.25 5.92
N LEU A 195 -5.75 -33.57 5.22
CA LEU A 195 -6.08 -32.73 4.07
C LEU A 195 -5.68 -33.45 2.78
N PRO A 196 -6.60 -33.67 1.83
CA PRO A 196 -6.32 -34.42 0.61
C PRO A 196 -5.18 -33.79 -0.21
N GLU A 197 -4.47 -34.62 -0.97
CA GLU A 197 -3.47 -34.18 -1.96
C GLU A 197 -4.19 -33.49 -3.12
N ASP A 198 -3.71 -32.31 -3.49
CA ASP A 198 -4.35 -31.45 -4.47
C ASP A 198 -3.77 -31.74 -5.87
N ALA A 199 -4.62 -32.18 -6.80
CA ALA A 199 -4.26 -32.46 -8.20
C ALA A 199 -3.77 -31.21 -8.96
N THR A 200 -3.89 -30.01 -8.37
CA THR A 200 -3.40 -28.74 -8.93
C THR A 200 -1.97 -28.37 -8.51
N GLU A 201 -1.32 -29.17 -7.64
CA GLU A 201 0.03 -28.88 -7.11
C GLU A 201 1.15 -29.00 -8.16
N ASP A 202 1.06 -29.95 -9.11
CA ASP A 202 2.11 -30.21 -10.11
C ASP A 202 2.28 -29.09 -11.15
N LEU A 203 1.17 -28.47 -11.57
CA LEU A 203 1.18 -27.35 -12.51
C LEU A 203 1.81 -26.10 -11.90
N TRP A 204 1.61 -25.89 -10.60
CA TRP A 204 2.17 -24.77 -9.86
C TRP A 204 3.68 -24.96 -9.57
N GLY A 205 4.10 -26.17 -9.22
CA GLY A 205 5.52 -26.52 -9.06
C GLY A 205 6.32 -26.32 -10.35
N THR A 206 5.77 -26.76 -11.48
CA THR A 206 6.38 -26.60 -12.81
C THR A 206 6.52 -25.13 -13.19
N TYR A 207 5.49 -24.31 -12.95
CA TYR A 207 5.57 -22.87 -13.18
C TYR A 207 6.63 -22.19 -12.30
N PHE A 208 6.69 -22.55 -11.00
CA PHE A 208 7.66 -22.00 -10.05
C PHE A 208 9.12 -22.33 -10.43
N CYS A 209 9.39 -23.57 -10.86
CA CYS A 209 10.72 -23.99 -11.34
C CYS A 209 11.17 -23.20 -12.59
N ASN A 210 10.24 -22.87 -13.49
CA ASN A 210 10.55 -22.19 -14.74
C ASN A 210 10.82 -20.69 -14.59
N ILE A 211 10.27 -20.05 -13.55
CA ILE A 211 10.50 -18.61 -13.26
C ILE A 211 11.68 -18.38 -12.30
N PHE A 212 12.29 -19.44 -11.76
CA PHE A 212 13.39 -19.35 -10.81
C PHE A 212 14.69 -18.91 -11.51
N ASN A 213 15.20 -17.74 -11.13
CA ASN A 213 16.48 -17.23 -11.63
C ASN A 213 17.64 -17.66 -10.71
N PRO A 214 18.48 -18.64 -11.12
CA PRO A 214 19.52 -19.20 -10.27
C PRO A 214 20.63 -18.20 -9.92
N ALA A 215 20.81 -17.13 -10.71
CA ALA A 215 21.81 -16.09 -10.45
C ALA A 215 21.39 -15.05 -9.38
N ARG A 216 20.13 -15.08 -8.90
CA ARG A 216 19.58 -14.11 -7.92
C ARG A 216 19.23 -14.72 -6.56
N VAL A 217 19.68 -15.94 -6.29
CA VAL A 217 19.31 -16.66 -5.06
C VAL A 217 20.01 -16.06 -3.83
N LYS A 218 19.26 -15.32 -3.00
CA LYS A 218 19.72 -14.83 -1.70
C LYS A 218 19.18 -15.72 -0.58
N LEU A 219 19.90 -16.79 -0.27
CA LEU A 219 19.48 -17.80 0.70
C LEU A 219 19.09 -17.22 2.07
N ASN A 220 19.86 -16.27 2.58
CA ASN A 220 19.59 -15.64 3.89
C ASN A 220 18.30 -14.80 3.88
N ALA A 221 18.03 -14.07 2.80
CA ALA A 221 16.81 -13.27 2.65
C ALA A 221 15.58 -14.16 2.39
N MET A 222 15.76 -15.26 1.65
CA MET A 222 14.72 -16.25 1.41
C MET A 222 14.35 -16.98 2.71
N GLN A 223 15.32 -17.35 3.54
CA GLN A 223 15.08 -17.98 4.85
C GLN A 223 14.45 -17.01 5.86
N SER A 224 14.77 -15.70 5.81
CA SER A 224 14.18 -14.70 6.71
C SER A 224 12.71 -14.40 6.38
N GLU A 225 12.36 -14.38 5.09
CA GLU A 225 10.98 -14.16 4.62
C GLU A 225 10.14 -15.43 4.62
N MET A 226 10.77 -16.59 4.37
CA MET A 226 10.14 -17.90 4.33
C MET A 226 10.85 -18.92 5.25
N PRO A 227 10.61 -18.85 6.57
CA PRO A 227 11.24 -19.77 7.53
C PRO A 227 10.92 -21.24 7.25
N LYS A 228 11.92 -22.12 7.42
CA LYS A 228 11.85 -23.57 7.14
C LYS A 228 10.65 -24.29 7.77
N LYS A 229 10.15 -23.81 8.92
CA LYS A 229 8.97 -24.38 9.58
C LYS A 229 7.70 -24.39 8.72
N TYR A 230 7.57 -23.44 7.78
CA TYR A 230 6.41 -23.35 6.90
C TYR A 230 6.52 -24.19 5.62
N TRP A 231 7.70 -24.76 5.34
CA TRP A 231 7.97 -25.47 4.08
C TRP A 231 7.15 -26.76 3.98
N LYS A 232 6.87 -27.42 5.11
CA LYS A 232 6.05 -28.65 5.15
C LYS A 232 4.63 -28.48 4.60
N ASN A 233 4.13 -27.24 4.47
CA ASN A 233 2.80 -26.92 3.98
C ASN A 233 2.82 -26.20 2.62
N MET A 234 3.96 -26.16 1.90
CA MET A 234 4.12 -25.50 0.61
C MET A 234 4.68 -26.47 -0.46
N PRO A 235 3.91 -26.82 -1.51
CA PRO A 235 4.34 -27.76 -2.55
C PRO A 235 5.60 -27.29 -3.30
N GLU A 236 5.75 -25.97 -3.53
CA GLU A 236 6.86 -25.37 -4.26
C GLU A 236 8.20 -25.55 -3.53
N THR A 237 8.17 -25.74 -2.21
CA THR A 237 9.38 -25.95 -1.41
C THR A 237 10.00 -27.32 -1.57
N ARG A 238 9.31 -28.29 -2.20
CA ARG A 238 9.87 -29.59 -2.60
C ARG A 238 10.98 -29.43 -3.65
N HIS A 239 10.85 -28.45 -4.55
CA HIS A 239 11.82 -28.19 -5.61
C HIS A 239 12.97 -27.27 -5.18
N ILE A 240 12.82 -26.53 -4.07
CA ILE A 240 13.84 -25.57 -3.61
C ILE A 240 15.20 -26.23 -3.33
N PRO A 241 15.30 -27.39 -2.65
CA PRO A 241 16.59 -28.06 -2.44
C PRO A 241 17.30 -28.41 -3.74
N GLU A 242 16.57 -28.93 -4.73
CA GLU A 242 17.13 -29.30 -6.03
C GLU A 242 17.49 -28.08 -6.88
N LEU A 243 16.65 -27.04 -6.85
CA LEU A 243 16.92 -25.76 -7.51
C LEU A 243 18.15 -25.04 -6.92
N ILE A 244 18.39 -25.16 -5.61
CA ILE A 244 19.60 -24.65 -4.97
C ILE A 244 20.82 -25.51 -5.34
N ALA A 245 20.69 -26.83 -5.28
CA ALA A 245 21.78 -27.76 -5.61
C ALA A 245 22.22 -27.66 -7.07
N THR A 246 21.28 -27.42 -7.99
CA THR A 246 21.54 -27.27 -9.42
C THR A 246 21.80 -25.82 -9.84
N ALA A 247 21.66 -24.83 -8.94
CA ALA A 247 21.82 -23.42 -9.27
C ALA A 247 23.22 -23.10 -9.82
N GLU A 248 24.29 -23.60 -9.19
CA GLU A 248 25.67 -23.36 -9.63
C GLU A 248 25.96 -24.01 -10.99
N ALA A 249 25.46 -25.24 -11.20
CA ALA A 249 25.61 -25.95 -12.46
C ALA A 249 24.87 -25.24 -13.61
N ARG A 250 23.63 -24.79 -13.37
CA ARG A 250 22.84 -24.02 -14.35
C ARG A 250 23.43 -22.64 -14.63
N VAL A 251 24.05 -21.99 -13.64
CA VAL A 251 24.79 -20.73 -13.84
C VAL A 251 26.03 -20.97 -14.70
N ARG A 252 26.77 -22.07 -14.49
CA ARG A 252 27.88 -22.46 -15.36
C ARG A 252 27.42 -22.77 -16.78
N GLU A 253 26.32 -23.48 -16.94
CA GLU A 253 25.74 -23.80 -18.26
C GLU A 253 25.26 -22.52 -18.99
N MET A 254 24.64 -21.58 -18.28
CA MET A 254 24.31 -20.26 -18.81
C MET A 254 25.55 -19.42 -19.17
N GLN A 255 26.67 -19.58 -18.45
CA GLN A 255 27.95 -18.93 -18.78
C GLN A 255 28.64 -19.57 -19.98
N LEU A 256 28.59 -20.90 -20.11
CA LEU A 256 29.13 -21.64 -21.25
C LEU A 256 28.33 -21.38 -22.52
N ASN A 257 27.01 -21.22 -22.38
CA ASN A 257 26.10 -20.82 -23.46
C ASN A 257 25.93 -19.29 -23.54
N ALA A 258 26.84 -18.52 -22.93
CA ALA A 258 26.79 -17.07 -23.04
C ALA A 258 26.89 -16.66 -24.52
N PRO A 259 26.03 -15.74 -24.99
CA PRO A 259 26.09 -15.28 -26.38
C PRO A 259 27.48 -14.72 -26.68
N SER A 260 28.01 -15.06 -27.86
CA SER A 260 29.36 -14.66 -28.30
C SER A 260 29.60 -13.16 -28.11
N LEU A 261 30.80 -12.80 -27.66
CA LEU A 261 31.22 -11.41 -27.53
C LEU A 261 30.89 -10.62 -28.81
N PRO A 262 30.30 -9.42 -28.68
CA PRO A 262 29.90 -8.63 -29.83
C PRO A 262 31.13 -8.28 -30.68
N PRO A 263 31.03 -8.30 -32.02
CA PRO A 263 32.18 -8.14 -32.90
C PRO A 263 32.90 -6.80 -32.66
N LEU A 264 34.21 -6.71 -32.92
CA LEU A 264 35.07 -5.54 -32.63
C LEU A 264 34.53 -4.18 -33.14
N ARG A 265 33.63 -4.20 -34.14
CA ARG A 265 32.90 -3.02 -34.62
C ARG A 265 31.95 -2.44 -33.57
N ALA A 266 31.34 -3.29 -32.73
CA ALA A 266 30.49 -2.90 -31.62
C ALA A 266 31.29 -2.29 -30.46
N ALA A 267 32.50 -2.77 -30.19
CA ALA A 267 33.39 -2.17 -29.20
C ALA A 267 33.82 -0.74 -29.60
N ARG A 268 34.13 -0.51 -30.89
CA ARG A 268 34.38 0.85 -31.42
C ARG A 268 33.15 1.76 -31.41
N ILE A 269 31.95 1.19 -31.49
CA ILE A 269 30.69 1.93 -31.32
C ILE A 269 30.52 2.30 -29.84
N SER A 270 30.85 1.41 -28.91
CA SER A 270 30.83 1.68 -27.46
C SER A 270 31.87 2.72 -27.01
N GLU A 271 33.08 2.71 -27.58
CA GLU A 271 34.10 3.75 -27.36
C GLU A 271 33.66 5.09 -27.96
N ARG A 272 33.11 5.13 -29.19
CA ARG A 272 32.51 6.35 -29.74
C ARG A 272 31.35 6.89 -28.90
N LEU A 273 30.55 6.02 -28.29
CA LEU A 273 29.47 6.40 -27.37
C LEU A 273 29.99 6.90 -26.01
N GLN A 274 31.20 6.51 -25.59
CA GLN A 274 31.86 7.02 -24.39
C GLN A 274 32.53 8.38 -24.64
N ASP A 275 33.17 8.58 -25.80
CA ASP A 275 33.71 9.89 -26.19
C ASP A 275 32.59 10.92 -26.46
N GLN A 276 31.44 10.48 -27.00
CA GLN A 276 30.25 11.32 -27.13
C GLN A 276 29.62 11.73 -25.78
N ARG A 277 29.88 10.99 -24.69
CA ARG A 277 29.42 11.36 -23.32
C ARG A 277 30.28 12.42 -22.66
N ALA A 278 31.51 12.64 -23.12
CA ALA A 278 32.40 13.68 -22.60
C ALA A 278 32.31 15.01 -23.39
N GLY A 279 31.74 15.00 -24.60
CA GLY A 279 31.88 16.10 -25.56
C GLY A 279 30.62 16.91 -25.94
N SER A 280 29.40 16.56 -25.51
CA SER A 280 28.21 17.32 -25.96
C SER A 280 27.21 17.56 -24.84
N ALA A 281 27.32 18.74 -24.23
CA ALA A 281 26.14 19.53 -23.98
C ALA A 281 25.35 19.66 -25.30
N GLU A 282 24.02 19.60 -25.19
CA GLU A 282 23.02 19.83 -26.25
C GLU A 282 22.52 18.60 -27.04
N THR A 283 21.19 18.45 -26.98
CA THR A 283 20.25 17.69 -27.83
C THR A 283 20.12 16.17 -27.69
N GLY A 284 18.98 15.74 -27.12
CA GLY A 284 18.34 14.44 -27.42
C GLY A 284 18.24 13.41 -26.29
N ALA A 285 17.67 13.75 -25.13
CA ALA A 285 17.37 12.75 -24.11
C ALA A 285 16.14 11.90 -24.50
N ASP A 286 16.28 10.56 -24.51
CA ASP A 286 15.16 9.63 -24.73
C ASP A 286 14.34 9.47 -23.45
N LEU A 287 13.10 9.98 -23.48
CA LEU A 287 12.15 9.93 -22.37
C LEU A 287 11.85 8.47 -21.94
N LYS A 288 11.87 7.50 -22.86
CA LYS A 288 11.54 6.10 -22.56
C LYS A 288 12.55 5.43 -21.63
N GLY A 289 13.80 5.91 -21.62
CA GLY A 289 14.88 5.42 -20.76
C GLY A 289 15.13 6.27 -19.51
N CYS A 290 14.21 7.19 -19.17
CA CYS A 290 14.45 8.16 -18.10
C CYS A 290 14.64 7.50 -16.73
N THR A 291 15.83 7.66 -16.15
CA THR A 291 16.20 7.20 -14.79
C THR A 291 16.43 8.35 -13.80
N ALA A 292 16.03 9.58 -14.17
CA ALA A 292 16.36 10.81 -13.42
C ALA A 292 15.82 10.87 -11.97
N CYS A 293 14.80 10.07 -11.62
CA CYS A 293 14.27 10.00 -10.26
C CYS A 293 13.93 8.55 -9.85
N PRO A 294 13.80 8.23 -8.54
CA PRO A 294 13.55 6.86 -8.06
C PRO A 294 12.24 6.23 -8.55
N LEU A 295 11.31 7.01 -9.12
CA LEU A 295 10.01 6.52 -9.57
C LEU A 295 10.11 5.52 -10.73
N HIS A 296 11.15 5.61 -11.56
CA HIS A 296 11.37 4.69 -12.68
C HIS A 296 11.53 3.22 -12.24
N ALA A 297 11.95 2.99 -11.00
CA ALA A 297 12.26 1.64 -10.52
C ALA A 297 11.02 0.78 -10.24
N ASN A 298 9.87 1.42 -9.94
CA ASN A 298 8.65 0.71 -9.54
C ASN A 298 7.48 0.91 -10.52
N ALA A 299 7.49 1.97 -11.31
CA ALA A 299 6.52 2.19 -12.37
C ALA A 299 6.68 1.13 -13.48
N THR A 300 5.59 0.79 -14.16
CA THR A 300 5.65 -0.17 -15.27
C THR A 300 6.36 0.43 -16.48
N GLN A 301 6.09 1.69 -16.79
CA GLN A 301 6.68 2.42 -17.89
C GLN A 301 6.56 3.93 -17.69
N VAL A 302 7.22 4.71 -18.55
CA VAL A 302 6.97 6.14 -18.67
C VAL A 302 5.64 6.38 -19.38
N VAL A 303 4.87 7.34 -18.88
CA VAL A 303 3.68 7.86 -19.57
C VAL A 303 4.01 9.26 -20.10
N PRO A 304 4.30 9.39 -21.41
CA PRO A 304 4.55 10.69 -22.04
C PRO A 304 3.26 11.51 -22.16
N GLY A 305 3.39 12.80 -22.44
CA GLY A 305 2.25 13.61 -22.90
C GLY A 305 1.72 13.13 -24.25
N GLU A 306 0.43 13.36 -24.49
CA GLU A 306 -0.27 12.96 -25.72
C GLU A 306 -1.10 14.11 -26.27
N GLY A 307 -0.96 14.38 -27.57
CA GLY A 307 -1.73 15.37 -28.32
C GLY A 307 -0.97 15.84 -29.57
N PRO A 308 -1.57 16.71 -30.38
CA PRO A 308 -0.93 17.23 -31.58
C PRO A 308 0.18 18.21 -31.22
N PRO A 309 1.26 18.30 -32.04
CA PRO A 309 2.34 19.26 -31.81
C PRO A 309 1.89 20.73 -31.94
N THR A 310 0.73 20.97 -32.55
CA THR A 310 0.12 22.28 -32.75
C THR A 310 -0.93 22.65 -31.70
N ALA A 311 -1.03 21.89 -30.61
CA ALA A 311 -2.02 22.12 -29.57
C ALA A 311 -1.86 23.51 -28.92
N GLU A 312 -2.89 24.35 -29.05
CA GLU A 312 -2.89 25.67 -28.40
C GLU A 312 -3.24 25.59 -26.91
N LEU A 313 -3.87 24.49 -26.47
CA LEU A 313 -4.17 24.17 -25.07
C LEU A 313 -3.35 22.98 -24.60
N MET A 314 -2.67 23.16 -23.47
CA MET A 314 -1.95 22.10 -22.78
C MET A 314 -2.53 21.88 -21.38
N PHE A 315 -2.96 20.66 -21.05
CA PHE A 315 -3.40 20.28 -19.71
C PHE A 315 -2.31 19.52 -18.98
N VAL A 316 -2.02 19.91 -17.74
CA VAL A 316 -0.98 19.29 -16.91
C VAL A 316 -1.61 18.74 -15.63
N GLY A 317 -1.59 17.42 -15.47
CA GLY A 317 -1.98 16.71 -14.26
C GLY A 317 -0.83 16.48 -13.28
N GLU A 318 -1.10 15.72 -12.22
CA GLU A 318 -0.11 15.41 -11.18
C GLU A 318 0.92 14.35 -11.62
N GLN A 319 0.44 13.13 -11.89
CA GLN A 319 1.23 11.97 -12.29
C GLN A 319 0.30 10.92 -12.93
N PRO A 320 0.83 9.89 -13.60
CA PRO A 320 0.03 8.77 -14.08
C PRO A 320 -0.61 8.02 -12.92
N GLY A 321 -1.82 7.51 -13.11
CA GLY A 321 -2.47 6.58 -12.19
C GLY A 321 -2.21 5.12 -12.56
N ASP A 322 -2.97 4.23 -11.93
CA ASP A 322 -2.86 2.77 -12.11
C ASP A 322 -3.16 2.35 -13.55
N GLN A 323 -4.18 2.93 -14.18
CA GLN A 323 -4.55 2.57 -15.55
C GLN A 323 -3.62 3.21 -16.58
N GLU A 324 -3.21 4.45 -16.33
CA GLU A 324 -2.28 5.19 -17.18
C GLU A 324 -0.91 4.50 -17.25
N ASP A 325 -0.37 4.05 -16.11
CA ASP A 325 0.91 3.34 -16.03
C ASP A 325 0.91 2.02 -16.81
N LEU A 326 -0.23 1.34 -16.93
CA LEU A 326 -0.36 0.12 -17.74
C LEU A 326 -0.60 0.43 -19.22
N ALA A 327 -1.41 1.45 -19.51
CA ALA A 327 -1.77 1.83 -20.87
C ALA A 327 -0.68 2.63 -21.58
N GLY A 328 0.25 3.27 -20.85
CA GLY A 328 1.25 4.16 -21.41
C GLY A 328 0.69 5.50 -21.89
N ARG A 329 -0.55 5.84 -21.50
CA ARG A 329 -1.29 7.02 -21.99
C ARG A 329 -1.85 7.85 -20.82
N PRO A 330 -1.82 9.19 -20.91
CA PRO A 330 -2.28 10.06 -19.84
C PRO A 330 -3.82 10.16 -19.82
N PHE A 331 -4.41 10.24 -18.61
CA PHE A 331 -5.85 10.47 -18.38
C PHE A 331 -6.77 9.40 -19.01
N VAL A 332 -6.46 8.12 -18.86
CA VAL A 332 -7.35 7.01 -19.31
C VAL A 332 -8.20 6.40 -18.18
N GLY A 333 -7.87 6.68 -16.93
CA GLY A 333 -8.57 6.14 -15.75
C GLY A 333 -9.85 6.91 -15.36
N PRO A 334 -10.40 6.66 -14.16
CA PRO A 334 -11.63 7.31 -13.69
C PRO A 334 -11.54 8.84 -13.64
N ALA A 335 -10.37 9.40 -13.31
CA ALA A 335 -10.14 10.84 -13.36
C ALA A 335 -10.09 11.38 -14.81
N GLY A 336 -9.61 10.55 -15.74
CA GLY A 336 -9.64 10.79 -17.18
C GLY A 336 -11.06 10.89 -17.73
N GLN A 337 -11.95 10.01 -17.30
CA GLN A 337 -13.37 10.06 -17.70
C GLN A 337 -14.05 11.37 -17.27
N VAL A 338 -13.74 11.88 -16.06
CA VAL A 338 -14.25 13.18 -15.59
C VAL A 338 -13.64 14.32 -16.40
N PHE A 339 -12.36 14.22 -16.76
CA PHE A 339 -11.67 15.17 -17.61
C PHE A 339 -12.28 15.23 -19.02
N ASP A 340 -12.51 14.08 -19.67
CA ASP A 340 -13.10 13.98 -21.01
C ASP A 340 -14.55 14.49 -21.04
N ALA A 341 -15.32 14.23 -19.97
CA ALA A 341 -16.66 14.79 -19.81
C ALA A 341 -16.61 16.34 -19.72
N ALA A 342 -15.67 16.89 -18.97
CA ALA A 342 -15.50 18.33 -18.85
C ALA A 342 -15.05 18.99 -20.17
N LEU A 343 -14.15 18.35 -20.92
CA LEU A 343 -13.77 18.79 -22.27
C LEU A 343 -14.98 18.84 -23.21
N THR A 344 -15.79 17.78 -23.22
CA THR A 344 -16.99 17.68 -24.05
C THR A 344 -17.97 18.81 -23.75
N LEU A 345 -18.24 19.07 -22.47
CA LEU A 345 -19.15 20.14 -22.03
C LEU A 345 -18.60 21.55 -22.25
N ALA A 346 -17.28 21.70 -22.28
CA ALA A 346 -16.61 22.94 -22.64
C ALA A 346 -16.45 23.13 -24.16
N ASN A 347 -16.95 22.19 -24.98
CA ASN A 347 -16.81 22.16 -26.43
C ASN A 347 -15.33 22.21 -26.88
N ILE A 348 -14.46 21.48 -26.16
CA ILE A 348 -13.04 21.33 -26.46
C ILE A 348 -12.82 19.91 -27.00
N GLU A 349 -12.31 19.81 -28.22
CA GLU A 349 -12.01 18.51 -28.85
C GLU A 349 -10.72 17.91 -28.26
N ARG A 350 -10.79 16.65 -27.79
CA ARG A 350 -9.69 15.97 -27.08
C ARG A 350 -8.44 15.77 -27.93
N ASP A 351 -8.60 15.64 -29.24
CA ASP A 351 -7.55 15.46 -30.25
C ASP A 351 -6.89 16.78 -30.67
N LYS A 352 -7.42 17.94 -30.25
CA LYS A 352 -6.83 19.27 -30.48
C LYS A 352 -6.01 19.80 -29.30
N VAL A 353 -5.97 19.07 -28.20
CA VAL A 353 -5.30 19.48 -26.96
C VAL A 353 -4.15 18.55 -26.61
N PHE A 354 -3.12 19.10 -25.98
CA PHE A 354 -2.02 18.31 -25.45
C PHE A 354 -2.25 18.03 -23.97
N VAL A 355 -2.17 16.77 -23.55
CA VAL A 355 -2.43 16.37 -22.17
C VAL A 355 -1.23 15.63 -21.63
N THR A 356 -0.78 16.02 -20.45
CA THR A 356 0.42 15.47 -19.83
C THR A 356 0.34 15.53 -18.31
N ASN A 357 1.39 15.09 -17.62
CA ASN A 357 1.54 15.19 -16.17
C ASN A 357 2.85 15.87 -15.77
N ALA A 358 2.87 16.47 -14.58
CA ALA A 358 4.07 17.06 -13.98
C ALA A 358 5.17 16.00 -13.75
N VAL A 359 4.78 14.79 -13.38
CA VAL A 359 5.68 13.64 -13.24
C VAL A 359 5.28 12.55 -14.25
N LYS A 360 6.26 11.86 -14.86
CA LYS A 360 6.03 10.90 -15.95
C LYS A 360 5.96 9.42 -15.54
N HIS A 361 6.22 9.12 -14.27
CA HIS A 361 6.19 7.76 -13.72
C HIS A 361 5.17 7.68 -12.59
N PHE A 362 4.47 6.55 -12.47
CA PHE A 362 3.48 6.34 -11.42
C PHE A 362 4.12 6.07 -10.06
N LYS A 363 3.90 6.96 -9.09
CA LYS A 363 4.24 6.71 -7.68
C LYS A 363 3.11 6.03 -6.95
N PHE A 364 3.37 4.82 -6.46
CA PHE A 364 2.39 4.07 -5.68
C PHE A 364 3.01 3.25 -4.54
N LYS A 365 2.16 2.86 -3.60
CA LYS A 365 2.46 1.84 -2.60
C LYS A 365 1.62 0.59 -2.86
N PRO A 366 2.23 -0.59 -3.03
CA PRO A 366 1.48 -1.82 -3.20
C PRO A 366 0.73 -2.16 -1.89
N ARG A 367 -0.55 -2.49 -2.01
CA ARG A 367 -1.38 -3.03 -0.92
C ARG A 367 -2.17 -4.22 -1.45
N GLY A 368 -1.58 -5.40 -1.33
CA GLY A 368 -2.11 -6.60 -1.99
C GLY A 368 -2.02 -6.45 -3.52
N ARG A 369 -3.10 -6.75 -4.23
CA ARG A 369 -3.19 -6.57 -5.69
C ARG A 369 -3.46 -5.12 -6.14
N ARG A 370 -3.70 -4.19 -5.21
CA ARG A 370 -4.02 -2.79 -5.55
C ARG A 370 -2.78 -1.92 -5.45
N ARG A 371 -2.57 -1.04 -6.44
CA ARG A 371 -1.54 0.00 -6.43
C ARG A 371 -2.14 1.29 -5.89
N ILE A 372 -1.76 1.66 -4.66
CA ILE A 372 -2.29 2.86 -4.00
C ILE A 372 -1.45 4.05 -4.40
N HIS A 373 -2.04 4.95 -5.18
CA HIS A 373 -1.45 6.23 -5.57
C HIS A 373 -0.88 7.01 -4.37
N GLN A 374 0.35 7.51 -4.52
CA GLN A 374 0.97 8.43 -3.57
C GLN A 374 1.36 9.73 -4.27
N ARG A 375 1.14 10.87 -3.62
CA ARG A 375 1.54 12.17 -4.17
C ARG A 375 3.06 12.22 -4.39
N PRO A 376 3.53 12.73 -5.55
CA PRO A 376 4.94 13.05 -5.76
C PRO A 376 5.44 14.06 -4.72
N SER A 377 6.71 13.92 -4.33
CA SER A 377 7.42 14.91 -3.53
C SER A 377 7.94 16.05 -4.41
N SER A 378 8.20 17.22 -3.82
CA SER A 378 8.75 18.37 -4.54
C SER A 378 10.06 18.06 -5.26
N ASP A 379 10.92 17.19 -4.70
CA ASP A 379 12.15 16.72 -5.37
C ASP A 379 11.85 15.91 -6.64
N GLU A 380 10.90 14.99 -6.58
CA GLU A 380 10.48 14.20 -7.76
C GLU A 380 9.85 15.09 -8.84
N VAL A 381 9.04 16.08 -8.45
CA VAL A 381 8.47 17.08 -9.36
C VAL A 381 9.58 17.90 -10.01
N GLN A 382 10.54 18.40 -9.23
CA GLN A 382 11.64 19.22 -9.74
C GLN A 382 12.54 18.45 -10.71
N ARG A 383 12.82 17.17 -10.44
CA ARG A 383 13.60 16.32 -11.36
C ARG A 383 12.86 16.02 -12.66
N CYS A 384 11.55 15.81 -12.58
CA CYS A 384 10.73 15.52 -13.76
C CYS A 384 10.36 16.78 -14.56
N LYS A 385 10.48 17.97 -13.95
CA LYS A 385 10.22 19.27 -14.56
C LYS A 385 10.97 19.47 -15.88
N TRP A 386 12.19 18.94 -16.00
CA TRP A 386 12.95 18.95 -17.26
C TRP A 386 12.11 18.43 -18.45
N TRP A 387 11.40 17.32 -18.28
CA TRP A 387 10.55 16.75 -19.34
C TRP A 387 9.30 17.57 -19.61
N LEU A 388 8.69 18.14 -18.57
CA LEU A 388 7.55 19.04 -18.74
C LEU A 388 7.95 20.30 -19.51
N ASP A 389 9.11 20.88 -19.18
CA ASP A 389 9.62 22.06 -19.86
C ASP A 389 10.03 21.73 -21.32
N ALA A 390 10.56 20.52 -21.58
CA ALA A 390 10.80 20.05 -22.94
C ALA A 390 9.51 19.89 -23.76
N GLU A 391 8.46 19.30 -23.19
CA GLU A 391 7.14 19.21 -23.83
C GLU A 391 6.56 20.61 -24.11
N ARG A 392 6.66 21.53 -23.14
CA ARG A 392 6.20 22.93 -23.33
C ARG A 392 6.96 23.64 -24.42
N ALA A 393 8.28 23.48 -24.49
CA ALA A 393 9.11 24.07 -25.53
C ALA A 393 8.81 23.49 -26.93
N GLN A 394 8.42 22.22 -27.01
CA GLN A 394 8.04 21.55 -28.25
C GLN A 394 6.65 21.96 -28.73
N ILE A 395 5.66 21.97 -27.82
CA ILE A 395 4.25 22.23 -28.15
C ILE A 395 3.96 23.73 -28.26
N LYS A 396 4.65 24.56 -27.49
CA LYS A 396 4.45 26.02 -27.38
C LYS A 396 2.95 26.39 -27.25
N PRO A 397 2.25 25.85 -26.24
CA PRO A 397 0.83 26.13 -26.07
C PRO A 397 0.60 27.62 -25.78
N LYS A 398 -0.54 28.14 -26.23
CA LYS A 398 -0.97 29.51 -25.93
C LYS A 398 -1.45 29.63 -24.48
N VAL A 399 -2.05 28.57 -23.94
CA VAL A 399 -2.51 28.51 -22.54
C VAL A 399 -2.21 27.12 -21.97
N ILE A 400 -1.73 27.10 -20.73
CA ILE A 400 -1.52 25.89 -19.94
C ILE A 400 -2.57 25.82 -18.83
N VAL A 401 -3.27 24.69 -18.69
CA VAL A 401 -4.21 24.46 -17.60
C VAL A 401 -3.57 23.54 -16.56
N ALA A 402 -3.31 24.06 -15.37
CA ALA A 402 -2.76 23.34 -14.24
C ALA A 402 -3.87 22.63 -13.44
N LEU A 403 -3.93 21.30 -13.55
CA LEU A 403 -4.92 20.47 -12.86
C LEU A 403 -4.39 20.05 -11.48
N GLY A 404 -4.67 20.84 -10.46
CA GLY A 404 -4.31 20.55 -9.08
C GLY A 404 -2.99 21.13 -8.60
N ALA A 405 -2.70 20.90 -7.31
CA ALA A 405 -1.59 21.55 -6.60
C ALA A 405 -0.21 21.16 -7.15
N THR A 406 -0.02 19.89 -7.51
CA THR A 406 1.28 19.40 -8.01
C THR A 406 1.59 19.94 -9.41
N ALA A 407 0.59 20.05 -10.28
CA ALA A 407 0.74 20.70 -11.58
C ALA A 407 1.05 22.20 -11.43
N ALA A 408 0.32 22.88 -10.53
CA ALA A 408 0.58 24.28 -10.22
C ALA A 408 2.00 24.48 -9.66
N GLU A 409 2.49 23.60 -8.78
CA GLU A 409 3.86 23.63 -8.27
C GLU A 409 4.90 23.49 -9.38
N ALA A 410 4.71 22.54 -10.30
CA ALA A 410 5.65 22.31 -11.41
C ALA A 410 5.76 23.50 -12.39
N LEU A 411 4.66 24.23 -12.57
CA LEU A 411 4.55 25.32 -13.54
C LEU A 411 4.86 26.70 -12.94
N THR A 412 4.43 26.95 -11.70
CA THR A 412 4.51 28.26 -11.03
C THR A 412 5.53 28.31 -9.88
N GLY A 413 6.10 27.17 -9.49
CA GLY A 413 6.99 27.05 -8.34
C GLY A 413 6.28 26.93 -6.99
N SER A 414 4.95 27.05 -6.93
CA SER A 414 4.18 26.88 -5.70
C SER A 414 2.89 26.10 -5.93
N GLY A 415 2.63 25.09 -5.11
CA GLY A 415 1.36 24.36 -5.06
C GLY A 415 0.42 24.77 -3.91
N LYS A 416 0.79 25.82 -3.15
CA LYS A 416 0.04 26.25 -1.96
C LYS A 416 -1.24 26.99 -2.34
N ASP A 417 -2.22 26.98 -1.42
CA ASP A 417 -3.49 27.71 -1.51
C ASP A 417 -4.26 27.52 -2.84
N LEU A 418 -4.22 26.31 -3.42
CA LEU A 418 -4.83 26.00 -4.72
C LEU A 418 -6.27 26.51 -4.87
N LEU A 419 -7.12 26.32 -3.85
CA LEU A 419 -8.52 26.73 -3.91
C LEU A 419 -8.70 28.26 -4.00
N LYS A 420 -7.78 29.06 -3.44
CA LYS A 420 -7.80 30.52 -3.56
C LYS A 420 -7.32 30.98 -4.93
N ARG A 421 -6.38 30.22 -5.52
CA ARG A 421 -5.77 30.49 -6.83
C ARG A 421 -6.59 29.94 -8.00
N ARG A 422 -7.57 29.07 -7.73
CA ARG A 422 -8.48 28.53 -8.74
C ARG A 422 -9.15 29.67 -9.52
N GLY A 423 -9.19 29.54 -10.83
CA GLY A 423 -9.81 30.52 -11.72
C GLY A 423 -8.94 31.75 -12.01
N GLN A 424 -7.75 31.83 -11.42
CA GLN A 424 -6.77 32.89 -11.70
C GLN A 424 -5.82 32.46 -12.83
N ILE A 425 -5.29 33.46 -13.52
CA ILE A 425 -4.25 33.30 -14.54
C ILE A 425 -2.93 33.76 -13.91
N GLU A 426 -1.94 32.89 -13.96
CA GLU A 426 -0.56 33.21 -13.62
C GLU A 426 0.31 33.12 -14.86
N LEU A 427 1.54 33.62 -14.78
CA LEU A 427 2.48 33.56 -15.90
C LEU A 427 3.58 32.55 -15.61
N ALA A 428 3.84 31.71 -16.59
CA ALA A 428 5.04 30.89 -16.60
C ALA A 428 6.29 31.75 -16.84
N THR A 429 7.47 31.17 -16.63
CA THR A 429 8.77 31.85 -16.86
C THR A 429 8.99 32.30 -18.30
N ASP A 430 8.37 31.64 -19.27
CA ASP A 430 8.37 31.98 -20.70
C ASP A 430 7.22 32.93 -21.10
N GLY A 431 6.45 33.42 -20.13
CA GLY A 431 5.31 34.32 -20.34
C GLY A 431 4.01 33.62 -20.74
N THR A 432 3.98 32.29 -20.86
CA THR A 432 2.76 31.56 -21.18
C THR A 432 1.74 31.65 -20.04
N PRO A 433 0.48 32.04 -20.30
CA PRO A 433 -0.60 32.02 -19.33
C PRO A 433 -0.87 30.62 -18.77
N ILE A 434 -0.88 30.50 -17.44
CA ILE A 434 -1.24 29.31 -16.68
C ILE A 434 -2.58 29.54 -16.00
N PHE A 435 -3.60 28.81 -16.40
CA PHE A 435 -4.90 28.79 -15.73
C PHE A 435 -4.94 27.68 -14.68
N ILE A 436 -5.27 28.03 -13.43
CA ILE A 436 -5.23 27.07 -12.31
C ILE A 436 -6.63 26.54 -11.99
N THR A 437 -6.77 25.22 -11.89
CA THR A 437 -8.01 24.57 -11.39
C THR A 437 -7.72 23.34 -10.52
N VAL A 438 -8.77 22.73 -9.99
CA VAL A 438 -8.71 21.50 -9.19
C VAL A 438 -8.40 20.29 -10.07
N HIS A 439 -7.81 19.24 -9.48
CA HIS A 439 -7.58 17.98 -10.21
C HIS A 439 -8.88 17.18 -10.31
N PRO A 440 -9.20 16.49 -11.44
CA PRO A 440 -10.45 15.73 -11.58
C PRO A 440 -10.68 14.67 -10.49
N SER A 441 -9.60 14.08 -9.96
CA SER A 441 -9.71 13.13 -8.84
C SER A 441 -10.24 13.75 -7.53
N TYR A 442 -10.19 15.07 -7.37
CA TYR A 442 -10.78 15.77 -6.23
C TYR A 442 -12.31 15.57 -6.22
N LEU A 443 -12.95 15.75 -7.38
CA LEU A 443 -14.40 15.55 -7.56
C LEU A 443 -14.84 14.14 -7.19
N LEU A 444 -14.01 13.14 -7.51
CA LEU A 444 -14.26 11.73 -7.18
C LEU A 444 -14.14 11.42 -5.68
N ARG A 445 -13.46 12.26 -4.91
CA ARG A 445 -13.27 12.08 -3.46
C ARG A 445 -14.36 12.77 -2.62
N LEU A 446 -15.19 13.62 -3.24
CA LEU A 446 -16.30 14.29 -2.56
C LEU A 446 -17.43 13.29 -2.28
N THR A 447 -17.78 13.13 -1.00
CA THR A 447 -18.85 12.23 -0.55
C THR A 447 -20.23 12.89 -0.55
N ASP A 448 -20.29 14.22 -0.38
CA ASP A 448 -21.53 14.99 -0.42
C ASP A 448 -21.94 15.24 -1.88
N LYS A 449 -23.15 14.79 -2.24
CA LYS A 449 -23.69 14.90 -3.60
C LYS A 449 -23.93 16.35 -4.04
N LYS A 450 -24.38 17.23 -3.13
CA LYS A 450 -24.66 18.64 -3.46
C LYS A 450 -23.36 19.39 -3.71
N VAL A 451 -22.38 19.18 -2.84
CA VAL A 451 -21.03 19.77 -2.99
C VAL A 451 -20.38 19.26 -4.27
N ARG A 452 -20.45 17.96 -4.54
CA ARG A 452 -19.91 17.37 -5.77
C ARG A 452 -20.54 17.96 -7.03
N ALA A 453 -21.86 18.15 -7.06
CA ALA A 453 -22.53 18.75 -8.21
C ALA A 453 -22.12 20.21 -8.43
N ALA A 454 -22.04 21.01 -7.37
CA ALA A 454 -21.58 22.40 -7.46
C ALA A 454 -20.12 22.50 -7.94
N GLU A 455 -19.24 21.66 -7.39
CA GLU A 455 -17.82 21.60 -7.79
C GLU A 455 -17.64 21.11 -9.22
N GLN A 456 -18.49 20.20 -9.68
CA GLN A 456 -18.51 19.71 -11.07
C GLN A 456 -18.84 20.86 -12.04
N ILE A 457 -19.89 21.64 -11.77
CA ILE A 457 -20.26 22.81 -12.57
C ILE A 457 -19.13 23.84 -12.57
N ALA A 458 -18.52 24.12 -11.41
CA ALA A 458 -17.40 25.03 -11.32
C ALA A 458 -16.19 24.55 -12.14
N PHE A 459 -15.94 23.23 -12.15
CA PHE A 459 -14.84 22.62 -12.90
C PHE A 459 -15.06 22.69 -14.42
N GLU A 460 -16.31 22.55 -14.86
CA GLU A 460 -16.68 22.72 -16.27
C GLU A 460 -16.54 24.18 -16.71
N ASN A 461 -16.95 25.13 -15.87
CA ASN A 461 -16.78 26.56 -16.15
C ASN A 461 -15.30 26.97 -16.25
N ASP A 462 -14.43 26.36 -15.46
CA ASP A 462 -12.98 26.57 -15.55
C ASP A 462 -12.43 26.19 -16.93
N PHE A 463 -12.90 25.08 -17.51
CA PHE A 463 -12.49 24.61 -18.84
C PHE A 463 -12.99 25.54 -19.94
N ARG A 464 -14.25 25.99 -19.83
CA ARG A 464 -14.81 26.98 -20.77
C ARG A 464 -13.99 28.27 -20.75
N ARG A 465 -13.65 28.76 -19.56
CA ARG A 465 -12.84 29.98 -19.40
C ARG A 465 -11.44 29.81 -19.98
N ALA A 466 -10.81 28.64 -19.81
CA ALA A 466 -9.53 28.35 -20.45
C ALA A 466 -9.61 28.41 -22.00
N SER A 467 -10.70 27.88 -22.58
CA SER A 467 -10.97 27.95 -24.02
C SER A 467 -11.20 29.40 -24.50
N GLU A 468 -11.98 30.18 -23.75
CA GLU A 468 -12.22 31.60 -24.03
C GLU A 468 -10.93 32.43 -24.05
N ILE A 469 -10.01 32.17 -23.12
CA ILE A 469 -8.70 32.85 -23.09
C ILE A 469 -7.91 32.56 -24.37
N VAL A 470 -7.92 31.31 -24.84
CA VAL A 470 -7.25 30.95 -26.11
C VAL A 470 -7.90 31.66 -27.28
N ALA A 471 -9.23 31.74 -27.32
CA ALA A 471 -9.94 32.48 -28.36
C ALA A 471 -9.59 33.98 -28.35
N GLN A 472 -9.50 34.60 -27.17
CA GLN A 472 -9.07 36.00 -27.03
C GLN A 472 -7.63 36.22 -27.50
N LEU A 473 -6.72 35.30 -27.16
CA LEU A 473 -5.33 35.34 -27.63
C LEU A 473 -5.19 35.13 -29.14
N ARG A 474 -6.13 34.42 -29.79
CA ARG A 474 -6.18 34.34 -31.27
C ARG A 474 -6.59 35.67 -31.90
N ILE A 475 -7.51 36.41 -31.28
CA ILE A 475 -7.99 37.70 -31.78
C ILE A 475 -6.94 38.80 -31.62
N ASN A 476 -6.19 38.76 -30.51
CA ASN A 476 -5.16 39.75 -30.19
C ASN A 476 -3.77 39.43 -30.76
N ALA A 477 -3.63 38.34 -31.53
CA ALA A 477 -2.40 38.02 -32.23
C ALA A 477 -2.25 38.99 -33.42
N PRO A 478 -1.13 39.74 -33.52
CA PRO A 478 -0.92 40.73 -34.58
C PRO A 478 -0.79 40.13 -35.98
#